data_AF-A0A6N3CYM4-F1
#
_entry.id   AF-A0A6N3CYM4-F1
#
_cell.length_a   1.000
_cell.length_b   1.000
_cell.length_c   1.000
_cell.angle_alpha   90.00
_cell.angle_beta   90.00
_cell.angle_gamma   90.00
#
_symmetry.space_group_name_H-M   'P 1'
#
loop_
_entity.id
_entity.type
_entity.pdbx_description
1 polymer ?
#
loop_
_entity_poly.entity_id
_entity_poly.type
_entity_poly.pdbx_seq_one_letter_code
_entity_poly.pdbx_strand_id
1 'polypeptide(L)'
;MTFEQKLKAAALEAALHPALRHAAKNPARTARNLVEFTAGVAGGLFDDAQKAKLYDAVYPMLQEADREHLFALLEHAAGLCE
;
A
#
# COMPACT_ATOMS: atom_id res chain seq x y z
N MET A 1 -8.92 -14.71 8.90
CA MET A 1 -8.90 -13.27 9.24
C MET A 1 -9.88 -12.87 10.34
N THR A 2 -9.39 -12.18 11.37
CA THR A 2 -10.18 -11.49 12.41
C THR A 2 -10.93 -10.28 11.86
N PHE A 3 -11.87 -9.72 12.62
CA PHE A 3 -12.57 -8.47 12.24
C PHE A 3 -11.61 -7.31 12.03
N GLU A 4 -10.61 -7.16 12.90
CA GLU A 4 -9.59 -6.13 12.79
C GLU A 4 -8.78 -6.26 11.49
N GLN A 5 -8.38 -7.49 11.12
CA GLN A 5 -7.67 -7.75 9.87
C GLN A 5 -8.54 -7.40 8.65
N LYS A 6 -9.83 -7.73 8.68
CA LYS A 6 -10.77 -7.34 7.61
C LYS A 6 -10.94 -5.83 7.49
N LEU A 7 -10.98 -5.11 8.62
CA LEU A 7 -11.06 -3.65 8.63
C LEU A 7 -9.78 -3.02 8.05
N LYS A 8 -8.61 -3.55 8.40
CA LYS A 8 -7.31 -3.12 7.86
C LYS A 8 -7.21 -3.36 6.35
N ALA A 9 -7.63 -4.53 5.86
CA ALA A 9 -7.66 -4.84 4.44
C ALA A 9 -8.61 -3.90 3.67
N ALA A 10 -9.81 -3.66 4.19
CA ALA A 10 -10.76 -2.72 3.60
C ALA A 10 -10.21 -1.28 3.57
N ALA A 11 -9.44 -0.87 4.58
CA ALA A 11 -8.80 0.44 4.60
C ALA A 11 -7.72 0.58 3.51
N LEU A 12 -6.91 -0.46 3.29
CA LEU A 12 -5.93 -0.51 2.19
C LEU A 12 -6.62 -0.44 0.82
N GLU A 13 -7.71 -1.20 0.64
CA GLU A 13 -8.47 -1.22 -0.61
C GLU A 13 -9.06 0.17 -0.92
N ALA A 14 -9.63 0.82 0.11
CA ALA A 14 -10.18 2.17 0.01
C ALA A 14 -9.11 3.22 -0.30
N ALA A 15 -7.89 3.08 0.20
CA ALA A 15 -6.77 3.98 -0.08
C ALA A 15 -6.20 3.79 -1.49
N LEU A 16 -6.23 2.56 -2.02
CA LEU A 16 -5.71 2.22 -3.34
C LEU A 16 -6.51 2.86 -4.48
N HIS A 17 -7.83 2.90 -4.38
CA HIS A 17 -8.69 3.44 -5.44
C HIS A 17 -8.37 4.89 -5.83
N PRO A 18 -8.29 5.87 -4.90
CA PRO A 18 -7.84 7.23 -5.24
C PRO A 18 -6.35 7.30 -5.58
N ALA A 19 -5.50 6.40 -5.06
CA ALA A 19 -4.08 6.37 -5.39
C ALA A 19 -3.85 6.10 -6.88
N LEU A 20 -4.53 5.12 -7.47
CA LEU A 20 -4.42 4.83 -8.91
C LEU A 20 -4.80 6.05 -9.77
N ARG A 21 -5.81 6.82 -9.35
CA ARG A 21 -6.21 8.05 -10.04
C ARG A 21 -5.17 9.18 -9.90
N HIS A 22 -4.58 9.33 -8.73
CA HIS A 22 -3.58 10.38 -8.45
C HIS A 22 -2.20 10.05 -9.03
N ALA A 23 -1.88 8.77 -9.19
CA ALA A 23 -0.62 8.30 -9.76
C ALA A 23 -0.34 8.87 -11.15
N ALA A 24 -1.38 9.04 -11.97
CA ALA A 24 -1.26 9.65 -13.30
C ALA A 24 -0.70 11.09 -13.27
N LYS A 25 -0.86 11.82 -12.16
CA LYS A 25 -0.40 13.21 -12.00
C LYS A 25 0.88 13.33 -11.19
N ASN A 26 1.03 12.52 -10.15
CA ASN A 26 2.19 12.56 -9.27
C ASN A 26 2.47 11.15 -8.70
N PRO A 27 3.09 10.26 -9.50
CA PRO A 27 3.25 8.86 -9.11
C PRO A 27 4.18 8.70 -7.92
N ALA A 28 5.27 9.48 -7.85
CA ALA A 28 6.25 9.36 -6.78
C ALA A 28 5.67 9.77 -5.41
N ARG A 29 4.92 10.88 -5.36
CA ARG A 29 4.24 11.30 -4.12
C ARG A 29 3.13 10.32 -3.72
N THR A 30 2.39 9.82 -4.70
CA THR A 30 1.30 8.86 -4.46
C THR A 30 1.84 7.55 -3.88
N ALA A 31 2.91 7.00 -4.44
CA ALA A 31 3.57 5.82 -3.92
C ALA A 31 4.08 6.01 -2.48
N ARG A 32 4.73 7.14 -2.16
CA ARG A 32 5.15 7.46 -0.78
C ARG A 32 3.98 7.50 0.19
N ASN A 33 2.89 8.16 -0.18
CA ASN A 33 1.69 8.22 0.66
C ASN A 33 1.10 6.83 0.90
N LEU A 34 1.11 5.96 -0.11
CA LEU A 34 0.59 4.60 0.00
C LEU A 34 1.46 3.74 0.92
N VAL A 35 2.79 3.90 0.85
CA VAL A 35 3.74 3.26 1.77
C VAL A 35 3.50 3.72 3.21
N GLU A 36 3.40 5.03 3.45
CA GLU A 36 3.14 5.57 4.79
C GLU A 36 1.80 5.10 5.36
N PHE A 37 0.76 5.09 4.53
CA PHE A 37 -0.55 4.57 4.93
C PHE A 37 -0.47 3.09 5.31
N THR A 38 0.19 2.28 4.49
CA THR A 38 0.36 0.84 4.73
C THR A 38 1.16 0.56 6.00
N ALA A 39 2.22 1.32 6.26
CA ALA A 39 2.97 1.26 7.51
C ALA A 39 2.06 1.58 8.72
N GLY A 40 1.19 2.58 8.61
CA GLY A 40 0.19 2.90 9.63
C GLY A 40 -0.79 1.74 9.88
N VAL A 41 -1.31 1.12 8.81
CA VAL A 41 -2.19 -0.06 8.90
C VAL A 41 -1.49 -1.25 9.57
N ALA A 42 -0.20 -1.42 9.31
CA ALA A 42 0.65 -2.45 9.92
C ALA A 42 0.98 -2.21 11.42
N GLY A 43 0.52 -1.10 12.01
CA GLY A 43 0.81 -0.74 13.41
C GLY A 43 1.97 0.25 13.58
N GLY A 44 2.42 0.91 12.51
CA GLY A 44 3.30 2.09 12.57
C GLY A 44 4.80 1.82 12.71
N LEU A 45 5.25 0.59 12.43
CA LEU A 45 6.62 0.13 12.73
C LEU A 45 7.49 -0.16 11.51
N PHE A 46 7.26 0.53 10.38
CA PHE A 46 8.19 0.38 9.26
C PHE A 46 9.40 1.28 9.49
N ASP A 47 10.58 0.68 9.51
CA ASP A 47 11.83 1.44 9.42
C ASP A 47 12.04 2.01 8.00
N ASP A 48 13.00 2.93 7.86
CA ASP A 48 13.25 3.60 6.58
C ASP A 48 13.64 2.62 5.46
N ALA A 49 14.28 1.50 5.79
CA ALA A 49 14.67 0.48 4.81
C ALA A 49 13.45 -0.32 4.32
N GLN A 50 12.53 -0.67 5.21
CA GLN A 50 11.26 -1.31 4.89
C GLN A 50 10.39 -0.39 4.04
N LYS A 51 10.33 0.91 4.37
CA LYS A 51 9.63 1.91 3.57
C LYS A 51 10.23 2.05 2.17
N ALA A 52 11.56 2.14 2.07
CA ALA A 52 12.25 2.21 0.78
C ALA A 52 11.98 0.96 -0.07
N LYS A 53 12.09 -0.23 0.52
CA LYS A 53 11.80 -1.50 -0.16
C LYS A 53 10.34 -1.59 -0.64
N LEU A 54 9.39 -1.18 0.19
CA LEU A 54 7.98 -1.17 -0.21
C LEU A 54 7.74 -0.13 -1.31
N TYR A 55 8.37 1.04 -1.22
CA TYR A 55 8.29 2.08 -2.26
C TYR A 55 8.79 1.56 -3.61
N ASP A 56 9.94 0.90 -3.65
CA ASP A 56 10.52 0.35 -4.88
C ASP A 56 9.63 -0.71 -5.53
N ALA A 57 8.84 -1.44 -4.74
CA ALA A 57 7.85 -2.40 -5.25
C ALA A 57 6.54 -1.72 -5.68
N VAL A 58 6.04 -0.75 -4.91
CA VAL A 58 4.79 -0.04 -5.16
C VAL A 58 4.87 0.87 -6.38
N TYR A 59 5.97 1.61 -6.53
CA TYR A 59 6.12 2.63 -7.56
C TYR A 59 5.90 2.11 -8.99
N PRO A 60 6.55 1.02 -9.47
CA PRO A 60 6.32 0.51 -10.82
C PRO A 60 4.88 0.00 -11.01
N MET A 61 4.34 -0.77 -10.06
CA MET A 61 2.97 -1.31 -10.14
C MET A 61 1.91 -0.20 -10.19
N LEU A 62 2.17 0.90 -9.47
CA LEU A 62 1.31 2.08 -9.49
C LEU A 62 1.33 2.79 -10.84
N GLN A 63 2.46 2.77 -11.58
CA GLN A 63 2.54 3.32 -12.93
C GLN A 63 1.84 2.44 -13.97
N GLU A 64 1.89 1.13 -13.79
CA GLU A 64 1.23 0.14 -14.64
C GLU A 64 -0.29 0.03 -14.36
N ALA A 65 -0.77 0.75 -13.33
CA ALA A 65 -2.13 0.66 -12.83
C ALA A 65 -2.55 -0.77 -12.46
N ASP A 66 -1.58 -1.59 -12.02
CA ASP A 66 -1.77 -2.98 -11.63
C ASP A 66 -2.40 -3.05 -10.23
N ARG A 67 -3.72 -2.85 -10.18
CA ARG A 67 -4.48 -2.79 -8.93
C ARG A 67 -4.37 -4.08 -8.12
N GLU A 68 -4.48 -5.24 -8.75
CA GLU A 68 -4.59 -6.52 -8.04
C GLU A 68 -3.27 -6.89 -7.37
N HIS A 69 -2.15 -6.81 -8.10
CA HIS A 69 -0.84 -7.09 -7.52
C HIS A 69 -0.43 -6.01 -6.51
N LEU A 70 -0.79 -4.75 -6.75
CA LEU A 70 -0.53 -3.69 -5.80
C LEU A 70 -1.31 -3.92 -4.50
N PHE A 71 -2.60 -4.29 -4.56
CA PHE A 71 -3.36 -4.59 -3.35
C PHE A 71 -2.78 -5.77 -2.57
N ALA A 72 -2.47 -6.87 -3.25
CA ALA A 72 -1.85 -8.05 -2.62
C ALA A 72 -0.50 -7.73 -1.96
N LEU A 73 0.33 -6.90 -2.60
CA LEU A 73 1.59 -6.41 -2.05
C LEU A 73 1.37 -5.64 -0.74
N LEU A 74 0.38 -4.74 -0.70
CA LEU A 74 0.09 -3.93 0.49
C LEU A 74 -0.48 -4.78 1.63
N GLU A 75 -1.36 -5.75 1.33
CA GLU A 75 -1.87 -6.69 2.34
C GLU A 75 -0.74 -7.53 2.95
N HIS A 76 0.18 -8.02 2.11
CA HIS A 76 1.33 -8.75 2.57
C HIS A 76 2.25 -7.89 3.43
N ALA A 77 2.55 -6.66 2.99
CA ALA A 77 3.37 -5.73 3.76
C ALA A 77 2.72 -5.37 5.10
N ALA A 78 1.39 -5.25 5.15
CA ALA A 78 0.65 -4.97 6.37
C ALA A 78 0.48 -6.18 7.30
N GLY A 79 1.01 -7.36 6.94
CA GLY A 79 0.87 -8.59 7.73
C GLY A 79 -0.57 -9.11 7.78
N LEU A 80 -1.34 -8.89 6.71
CA LEU A 80 -2.74 -9.31 6.59
C LEU A 80 -2.92 -10.61 5.81
N CYS A 81 -1.88 -11.10 5.12
CA CYS A 81 -1.84 -12.44 4.56
C CYS A 81 -1.72 -13.49 5.68
N GLU A 82 -2.43 -14.62 5.52
CA GLU A 82 -2.53 -15.71 6.49
C GLU A 82 -1.18 -16.32 6.92
#